data_AF-A0A3N2Q9U6-F1
#
_entry.id   AF-A0A3N2Q9U6-F1
#
_cell.length_a   1.000
_cell.length_b   1.000
_cell.length_c   1.000
_cell.angle_alpha   90.00
_cell.angle_beta   90.00
_cell.angle_gamma   90.00
#
_symmetry.space_group_name_H-M   'P 1'
#
loop_
_entity.id
_entity.type
_entity.pdbx_description
1 polymer ?
#
loop_
_entity_poly.entity_id
_entity_poly.type
_entity_poly.pdbx_seq_one_letter_code
_entity_poly.pdbx_strand_id
1 'polypeptide(L)'
;MSSAKDESKSMRGHLSAPVQGEGSIPPLKYLSPAIFVPLEKSLLEPFDPPRDKLERLKVTLDRLDRHSDQVRQNLWSMFLRERDRILQDARKVEAAHGAQLPPIGIVESERDTMLKNMMAPPDPEKDYRAIHPLPTPSQPAVPLTTWRERAADELVSLVEGAIGEIDGFDMATTEVKEGYRQAIEREKASEARYLGNQESL
;
A
#
# COMPACT_ATOMS: atom_id res chain seq x y z
N MET A 1 -57.61 -20.18 -2.12
CA MET A 1 -57.29 -18.85 -1.56
C MET A 1 -56.53 -19.03 -0.25
N SER A 2 -55.54 -18.17 -0.01
CA SER A 2 -54.65 -18.08 1.16
C SER A 2 -53.42 -19.01 1.12
N SER A 3 -52.32 -18.58 0.49
CA SER A 3 -51.30 -17.59 0.94
C SER A 3 -50.43 -18.06 2.11
N ALA A 4 -49.24 -18.52 1.73
CA ALA A 4 -47.94 -17.94 2.11
C ALA A 4 -47.78 -17.48 3.56
N LYS A 5 -47.01 -18.26 4.33
CA LYS A 5 -46.11 -17.81 5.40
C LYS A 5 -45.37 -19.04 5.92
N ASP A 6 -44.12 -19.28 5.50
CA ASP A 6 -43.01 -19.59 6.42
C ASP A 6 -41.62 -19.73 5.74
N GLU A 7 -41.23 -18.83 4.85
CA GLU A 7 -39.87 -18.84 4.24
C GLU A 7 -38.92 -17.78 4.83
N SER A 8 -39.29 -17.12 5.93
CA SER A 8 -38.46 -16.06 6.53
C SER A 8 -37.46 -16.55 7.59
N LYS A 9 -37.20 -17.86 7.68
CA LYS A 9 -36.27 -18.45 8.67
C LYS A 9 -35.00 -19.06 8.09
N SER A 10 -34.50 -18.55 6.95
CA SER A 10 -33.26 -19.05 6.33
C SER A 10 -32.26 -17.97 5.90
N MET A 11 -32.28 -16.77 6.51
CA MET A 11 -31.37 -15.66 6.17
C MET A 11 -30.82 -14.92 7.40
N ARG A 12 -30.59 -15.62 8.51
CA ARG A 12 -29.83 -15.08 9.66
C ARG A 12 -28.96 -16.17 10.26
N GLY A 13 -27.83 -16.44 9.63
CA GLY A 13 -26.93 -17.52 10.05
C GLY A 13 -25.50 -17.45 9.50
N HIS A 14 -25.00 -16.27 9.16
CA HIS A 14 -23.58 -16.07 8.80
C HIS A 14 -22.90 -15.01 9.68
N LEU A 15 -23.40 -14.79 10.90
CA LEU A 15 -22.67 -14.01 11.90
C LEU A 15 -21.51 -14.87 12.43
N SER A 16 -20.35 -14.60 11.85
CA SER A 16 -19.00 -14.69 12.42
C SER A 16 -18.85 -15.73 13.54
N ALA A 17 -18.45 -16.94 13.17
CA ALA A 17 -17.90 -17.88 14.13
C ALA A 17 -16.73 -17.22 14.89
N PRO A 18 -16.56 -17.47 16.20
CA PRO A 18 -15.40 -17.00 16.92
C PRO A 18 -14.16 -17.63 16.30
N VAL A 19 -13.23 -16.79 15.84
CA VAL A 19 -11.94 -17.21 15.26
C VAL A 19 -11.05 -17.75 16.38
N GLN A 20 -11.34 -18.96 16.84
CA GLN A 20 -10.48 -19.71 17.74
C GLN A 20 -9.53 -20.53 16.87
N GLY A 21 -8.28 -20.06 16.71
CA GLY A 21 -7.20 -20.87 16.12
C GLY A 21 -6.32 -20.21 15.07
N GLU A 22 -6.61 -18.99 14.61
CA GLU A 22 -5.66 -18.30 13.72
C GLU A 22 -4.46 -17.80 14.53
N GLY A 23 -3.27 -18.31 14.20
CA GLY A 23 -2.01 -17.79 14.74
C GLY A 23 -1.91 -16.27 14.56
N SER A 24 -1.36 -15.57 15.55
CA SER A 24 -1.20 -14.12 15.49
C SER A 24 -0.19 -13.75 14.40
N ILE A 25 -0.61 -12.99 13.40
CA ILE A 25 0.30 -12.45 12.39
C ILE A 25 1.12 -11.32 13.06
N PRO A 26 2.46 -11.39 13.11
CA PRO A 26 3.25 -10.32 13.69
C PRO A 26 3.28 -9.10 12.74
N PRO A 27 3.38 -7.88 13.28
CA PRO A 27 3.32 -6.64 12.50
C PRO A 27 4.49 -6.50 11.56
N LEU A 28 4.22 -5.94 10.38
CA LEU A 28 5.23 -5.58 9.42
C LEU A 28 6.03 -4.36 9.92
N LYS A 29 7.33 -4.57 10.20
CA LYS A 29 8.24 -3.49 10.64
C LYS A 29 9.19 -3.01 9.55
N TYR A 30 9.60 -3.92 8.66
CA TYR A 30 10.64 -3.67 7.66
C TYR A 30 10.28 -4.38 6.37
N LEU A 31 10.50 -3.71 5.24
CA LEU A 31 10.31 -4.25 3.89
C LEU A 31 11.57 -4.90 3.30
N SER A 32 12.73 -4.74 3.97
CA SER A 32 14.01 -5.31 3.54
C SER A 32 13.96 -6.80 3.18
N PRO A 33 13.17 -7.67 3.85
CA PRO A 33 13.05 -9.07 3.45
C PRO A 33 12.57 -9.29 2.02
N ALA A 34 11.86 -8.32 1.40
CA ALA A 34 11.32 -8.45 0.06
C ALA A 34 12.39 -8.61 -1.03
N ILE A 35 13.62 -8.11 -0.78
CA ILE A 35 14.73 -8.18 -1.74
C ILE A 35 15.28 -9.60 -1.91
N PHE A 36 15.02 -10.48 -0.94
CA PHE A 36 15.52 -11.84 -0.94
C PHE A 36 14.59 -12.71 -1.78
N VAL A 37 15.08 -13.02 -2.97
CA VAL A 37 14.37 -13.81 -3.97
C VAL A 37 15.01 -15.21 -4.05
N PRO A 38 14.21 -16.29 -4.06
CA PRO A 38 14.73 -17.64 -4.23
C PRO A 38 15.54 -17.79 -5.53
N LEU A 39 16.57 -18.62 -5.49
CA LEU A 39 17.35 -18.91 -6.69
C LEU A 39 16.56 -19.85 -7.61
N GLU A 40 16.40 -19.46 -8.87
CA GLU A 40 15.74 -20.28 -9.89
C GLU A 40 16.57 -21.49 -10.32
N LYS A 41 17.90 -21.38 -10.23
CA LYS A 41 18.87 -22.40 -10.64
C LYS A 41 19.75 -22.81 -9.47
N SER A 42 20.07 -24.09 -9.42
CA SER A 42 21.01 -24.61 -8.45
C SER A 42 22.40 -24.01 -8.65
N LEU A 43 23.05 -23.61 -7.56
CA LEU A 43 24.45 -23.16 -7.58
C LEU A 43 25.44 -24.30 -7.84
N LEU A 44 24.96 -25.55 -7.79
CA LEU A 44 25.79 -26.75 -7.95
C LEU A 44 25.81 -27.26 -9.39
N GLU A 45 24.98 -26.71 -10.27
CA GLU A 45 24.96 -27.08 -11.69
C GLU A 45 26.09 -26.38 -12.46
N PRO A 46 26.65 -27.03 -13.51
CA PRO A 46 27.66 -26.41 -14.36
C PRO A 46 27.18 -25.08 -14.93
N PHE A 47 27.93 -24.02 -14.68
CA PHE A 47 27.65 -22.68 -15.18
C PHE A 47 28.38 -22.43 -16.49
N ASP A 48 27.65 -22.12 -17.56
CA ASP A 48 28.25 -21.66 -18.82
C ASP A 48 28.46 -20.14 -18.76
N PRO A 49 29.71 -19.65 -18.67
CA PRO A 49 29.97 -18.22 -18.57
C PRO A 49 29.65 -17.51 -19.89
N PRO A 50 29.16 -16.24 -19.85
CA PRO A 50 28.99 -15.44 -21.06
C PRO A 50 30.31 -15.32 -21.82
N ARG A 51 30.26 -15.55 -23.12
CA ARG A 51 31.42 -15.59 -24.01
C ARG A 51 32.01 -14.20 -24.20
N ASP A 52 31.12 -13.23 -24.40
CA ASP A 52 31.48 -11.85 -24.70
C ASP A 52 30.93 -10.86 -23.70
N LYS A 53 31.51 -9.65 -23.69
CA LYS A 53 31.07 -8.55 -22.82
C LYS A 53 29.63 -8.14 -23.12
N LEU A 54 29.24 -8.10 -24.40
CA LEU A 54 27.87 -7.81 -24.81
C LEU A 54 26.88 -8.85 -24.28
N GLU A 55 27.22 -10.13 -24.38
CA GLU A 55 26.40 -11.23 -23.88
C GLU A 55 26.25 -11.14 -22.35
N ARG A 56 27.34 -10.85 -21.64
CA ARG A 56 27.32 -10.62 -20.19
C ARG A 56 26.37 -9.51 -19.78
N LEU A 57 26.39 -8.38 -20.49
CA LEU A 57 25.50 -7.25 -20.21
C LEU A 57 24.03 -7.63 -20.43
N LYS A 58 23.70 -8.32 -21.52
CA LYS A 58 22.35 -8.80 -21.81
C LYS A 58 21.84 -9.76 -20.73
N VAL A 59 22.65 -10.77 -20.37
CA VAL A 59 22.31 -11.73 -19.31
C VAL A 59 22.12 -11.03 -17.96
N THR A 60 22.91 -9.99 -17.68
CA THR A 60 22.79 -9.22 -16.44
C THR A 60 21.49 -8.42 -16.40
N LEU A 61 21.13 -7.76 -17.51
CA LEU A 61 19.86 -7.03 -17.64
C LEU A 61 18.66 -7.97 -17.45
N ASP A 62 18.67 -9.12 -18.13
CA ASP A 62 17.62 -10.13 -18.01
C ASP A 62 17.48 -10.67 -16.57
N ARG A 63 18.59 -10.86 -15.85
CA ARG A 63 18.57 -11.27 -14.44
C ARG A 63 17.98 -10.19 -13.54
N LEU A 64 18.32 -8.94 -13.82
CA LEU A 64 17.81 -7.80 -13.07
C LEU A 64 16.31 -7.62 -13.29
N ASP A 65 15.81 -7.82 -14.52
CA ASP A 65 14.38 -7.85 -14.80
C ASP A 65 13.65 -8.91 -13.98
N ARG A 66 14.09 -10.18 -14.04
CA ARG A 66 13.48 -11.27 -13.25
C ARG A 66 13.53 -11.03 -11.74
N HIS A 67 14.67 -10.53 -11.25
CA HIS A 67 14.82 -10.19 -9.83
C HIS A 67 13.84 -9.08 -9.44
N SER A 68 13.74 -8.01 -10.24
CA SER A 68 12.83 -6.89 -9.96
C SER A 68 11.36 -7.33 -9.91
N ASP A 69 10.94 -8.23 -10.82
CA ASP A 69 9.58 -8.75 -10.82
C ASP A 69 9.28 -9.57 -9.57
N GLN A 70 10.24 -10.39 -9.12
CA GLN A 70 10.08 -11.21 -7.92
C GLN A 70 10.10 -10.36 -6.64
N VAL A 71 10.94 -9.33 -6.55
CA VAL A 71 10.90 -8.38 -5.42
C VAL A 71 9.57 -7.66 -5.37
N ARG A 72 9.02 -7.23 -6.51
CA ARG A 72 7.69 -6.61 -6.58
C ARG A 72 6.59 -7.54 -6.05
N GLN A 73 6.62 -8.81 -6.44
CA GLN A 73 5.68 -9.82 -5.93
C GLN A 73 5.83 -10.04 -4.43
N ASN A 74 7.07 -10.07 -3.93
CA ASN A 74 7.35 -10.20 -2.50
C ASN A 74 6.81 -8.99 -1.71
N LEU A 75 7.08 -7.75 -2.18
CA LEU A 75 6.53 -6.53 -1.58
C LEU A 75 5.01 -6.61 -1.48
N TRP A 76 4.35 -6.96 -2.59
CA TRP A 76 2.90 -7.12 -2.63
C TRP A 76 2.40 -8.15 -1.61
N SER A 77 3.06 -9.32 -1.52
CA SER A 77 2.70 -10.36 -0.56
C SER A 77 2.82 -9.90 0.90
N MET A 78 3.82 -9.07 1.21
CA MET A 78 4.03 -8.51 2.55
C MET A 78 2.93 -7.51 2.91
N PHE A 79 2.51 -6.65 1.97
CA PHE A 79 1.39 -5.73 2.18
C PHE A 79 0.04 -6.46 2.32
N LEU A 80 -0.20 -7.52 1.52
CA LEU A 80 -1.41 -8.33 1.67
C LEU A 80 -1.48 -9.00 3.05
N ARG A 81 -0.34 -9.51 3.53
CA ARG A 81 -0.26 -10.09 4.87
C ARG A 81 -0.50 -9.05 5.97
N GLU A 82 0.01 -7.83 5.80
CA GLU A 82 -0.22 -6.74 6.76
C GLU A 82 -1.68 -6.28 6.77
N ARG A 83 -2.33 -6.21 5.59
CA ARG A 83 -3.79 -6.02 5.48
C ARG A 83 -4.54 -7.08 6.28
N ASP A 84 -4.16 -8.35 6.11
CA ASP A 84 -4.82 -9.45 6.80
C ASP A 84 -4.63 -9.37 8.32
N ARG A 85 -3.44 -8.94 8.80
CA ARG A 85 -3.21 -8.62 10.20
C ARG A 85 -4.15 -7.53 10.70
N ILE A 86 -4.22 -6.38 10.02
CA ILE A 86 -5.09 -5.25 10.42
C ILE A 86 -6.54 -5.71 10.54
N LEU A 87 -7.03 -6.45 9.55
CA LEU A 87 -8.39 -6.99 9.55
C LEU A 87 -8.61 -8.03 10.65
N GLN A 88 -7.60 -8.84 10.98
CA GLN A 88 -7.66 -9.81 12.06
C GLN A 88 -7.70 -9.12 13.43
N ASP A 89 -6.87 -8.09 13.62
CA ASP A 89 -6.79 -7.33 14.87
C ASP A 89 -8.07 -6.53 15.09
N ALA A 90 -8.62 -5.89 14.05
CA ALA A 90 -9.91 -5.22 14.11
C ALA A 90 -11.04 -6.18 14.55
N ARG A 91 -11.08 -7.39 13.98
CA ARG A 91 -12.04 -8.44 14.35
C ARG A 91 -11.88 -8.89 15.80
N LYS A 92 -10.65 -9.07 16.28
CA LYS A 92 -10.36 -9.45 17.67
C LYS A 92 -10.79 -8.35 18.64
N VAL A 93 -10.50 -7.10 18.32
CA VAL A 93 -10.87 -5.95 19.16
C VAL A 93 -12.39 -5.78 19.21
N GLU A 94 -13.08 -5.88 18.07
CA GLU A 94 -14.55 -5.82 18.00
C GLU A 94 -15.20 -6.99 18.75
N ALA A 95 -14.63 -8.19 18.69
CA ALA A 95 -15.11 -9.33 19.47
C ALA A 95 -14.90 -9.15 20.99
N ALA A 96 -13.80 -8.50 21.41
CA ALA A 96 -13.48 -8.29 22.81
C ALA A 96 -14.26 -7.13 23.45
N HIS A 97 -14.47 -6.03 22.71
CA HIS A 97 -15.06 -4.79 23.24
C HIS A 97 -16.49 -4.52 22.74
N GLY A 98 -16.98 -5.35 21.81
CA GLY A 98 -18.25 -5.14 21.12
C GLY A 98 -18.13 -4.14 19.96
N ALA A 99 -19.13 -4.15 19.09
CA ALA A 99 -19.24 -3.20 18.00
C ALA A 99 -19.56 -1.79 18.54
N GLN A 100 -18.67 -0.84 18.26
CA GLN A 100 -18.93 0.58 18.51
C GLN A 100 -19.71 1.14 17.33
N LEU A 101 -20.90 1.67 17.61
CA LEU A 101 -21.66 2.46 16.66
C LEU A 101 -21.23 3.92 16.79
N PRO A 102 -21.09 4.65 15.68
CA PRO A 102 -20.84 6.08 15.75
C PRO A 102 -22.01 6.74 16.51
N PRO A 103 -21.75 7.78 17.31
CA PRO A 103 -22.81 8.50 18.00
C PRO A 103 -23.80 9.05 16.98
N ILE A 104 -25.09 8.76 17.19
CA ILE A 104 -26.15 9.28 16.33
C ILE A 104 -26.50 10.68 16.80
N GLY A 105 -26.10 11.69 16.02
CA GLY A 105 -26.38 13.11 16.31
C GLY A 105 -25.19 13.85 16.94
N ILE A 106 -25.44 15.11 17.32
CA ILE A 106 -24.44 15.99 17.93
C ILE A 106 -24.19 15.53 19.37
N VAL A 107 -22.94 15.31 19.74
CA VAL A 107 -22.58 14.95 21.12
C VAL A 107 -22.91 16.13 22.04
N GLU A 108 -23.35 15.88 23.27
CA GLU A 108 -23.80 16.95 24.18
C GLU A 108 -22.73 18.05 24.40
N SER A 109 -21.46 17.68 24.46
CA SER A 109 -20.33 18.63 24.52
C SER A 109 -20.18 19.49 23.26
N GLU A 110 -20.47 18.93 22.09
CA GLU A 110 -20.45 19.66 20.81
C GLU A 110 -21.66 20.59 20.71
N ARG A 111 -22.82 20.16 21.20
CA ARG A 111 -24.03 20.99 21.29
C ARG A 111 -23.76 22.22 22.16
N ASP A 112 -23.13 22.04 23.31
CA ASP A 112 -22.80 23.15 24.22
C ASP A 112 -21.83 24.13 23.57
N THR A 113 -20.83 23.62 22.85
CA THR A 113 -19.86 24.44 22.11
C THR A 113 -20.55 25.21 20.98
N MET A 114 -21.44 24.56 20.24
CA MET A 114 -22.24 25.19 19.20
C MET A 114 -23.13 26.29 19.77
N LEU A 115 -23.84 26.02 20.87
CA LEU A 115 -24.71 26.99 21.52
C LEU A 115 -23.91 28.19 22.06
N LYS A 116 -22.75 27.93 22.67
CA LYS A 116 -21.83 28.97 23.13
C LYS A 116 -21.35 29.86 21.98
N ASN A 117 -21.03 29.28 20.83
CA ASN A 117 -20.63 30.04 19.64
C ASN A 117 -21.79 30.84 19.05
N MET A 118 -23.02 30.31 19.06
CA MET A 118 -24.21 31.02 18.60
C MET A 118 -24.61 32.18 19.53
N MET A 119 -24.34 32.06 20.83
CA MET A 119 -24.63 33.10 21.83
C MET A 119 -23.47 34.08 22.02
N ALA A 120 -22.33 33.89 21.34
CA ALA A 120 -21.18 34.77 21.48
C ALA A 120 -21.50 36.17 20.93
N PRO A 121 -21.16 37.25 21.66
CA PRO A 121 -21.30 38.61 21.15
C PRO A 121 -20.47 38.81 19.88
N PRO A 122 -20.94 39.65 18.94
CA PRO A 122 -20.16 40.00 17.76
C PRO A 122 -18.86 40.71 18.19
N ASP A 123 -17.74 40.16 17.76
CA ASP A 123 -16.40 40.73 17.97
C ASP A 123 -16.32 42.14 17.34
N PRO A 124 -16.11 43.21 18.12
CA PRO A 124 -16.13 44.59 17.63
C PRO A 124 -14.97 44.93 16.69
N GLU A 125 -13.90 44.13 16.68
CA GLU A 125 -12.76 44.33 15.78
C GLU A 125 -12.97 43.73 14.38
N LYS A 126 -14.01 42.92 14.18
CA LYS A 126 -14.29 42.24 12.91
C LYS A 126 -15.38 42.96 12.12
N ASP A 127 -15.08 43.29 10.87
CA ASP A 127 -16.07 43.83 9.93
C ASP A 127 -16.91 42.70 9.31
N TYR A 128 -18.08 42.44 9.87
CA TYR A 128 -19.02 41.43 9.36
C TYR A 128 -19.71 41.84 8.04
N ARG A 129 -19.50 43.06 7.54
CA ARG A 129 -20.09 43.56 6.27
C ARG A 129 -19.16 43.38 5.08
N ALA A 130 -17.86 43.25 5.33
CA ALA A 130 -16.90 42.91 4.30
C ALA A 130 -17.10 41.44 3.89
N ILE A 131 -17.14 41.17 2.58
CA ILE A 131 -17.12 39.80 2.04
C ILE A 131 -15.72 39.25 2.27
N HIS A 132 -15.45 38.83 3.49
CA HIS A 132 -14.28 38.04 3.79
C HIS A 132 -14.52 36.62 3.26
N PRO A 133 -13.53 35.98 2.62
CA PRO A 133 -13.62 34.54 2.39
C PRO A 133 -13.90 33.90 3.75
N LEU A 134 -14.97 33.10 3.82
CA LEU A 134 -15.33 32.38 5.03
C LEU A 134 -14.06 31.73 5.58
N PRO A 135 -13.73 31.91 6.88
CA PRO A 135 -12.58 31.24 7.45
C PRO A 135 -12.76 29.76 7.16
N THR A 136 -11.73 29.15 6.57
CA THR A 136 -11.75 27.72 6.26
C THR A 136 -12.06 27.02 7.58
N PRO A 137 -13.13 26.22 7.66
CA PRO A 137 -13.49 25.57 8.90
C PRO A 137 -12.27 24.77 9.35
N SER A 138 -11.67 25.17 10.47
CA SER A 138 -10.68 24.37 11.16
C SER A 138 -11.45 23.22 11.78
N GLN A 139 -11.70 22.18 10.98
CA GLN A 139 -12.20 20.93 11.50
C GLN A 139 -11.04 20.32 12.28
N PRO A 140 -11.11 20.21 13.63
CA PRO A 140 -10.16 19.36 14.32
C PRO A 140 -10.27 17.97 13.69
N ALA A 141 -9.15 17.27 13.56
CA ALA A 141 -9.13 15.91 13.06
C ALA A 141 -10.24 15.12 13.77
N VAL A 142 -11.22 14.64 13.00
CA VAL A 142 -12.35 13.91 13.57
C VAL A 142 -11.74 12.70 14.28
N PRO A 143 -11.84 12.60 15.62
CA PRO A 143 -11.21 11.50 16.32
C PRO A 143 -11.87 10.22 15.81
N LEU A 144 -11.05 9.23 15.40
CA LEU A 144 -11.57 7.94 14.97
C LEU A 144 -12.36 7.31 16.12
N THR A 145 -13.68 7.30 15.96
CA THR A 145 -14.63 6.98 17.02
C THR A 145 -14.87 5.49 17.15
N THR A 146 -14.73 4.75 16.05
CA THR A 146 -14.98 3.30 16.03
C THR A 146 -13.73 2.48 15.73
N TRP A 147 -13.70 1.24 16.21
CA TRP A 147 -12.65 0.27 15.89
C TRP A 147 -12.52 0.01 14.38
N ARG A 148 -13.64 0.09 13.65
CA ARG A 148 -13.67 -0.08 12.20
C ARG A 148 -13.08 1.13 11.48
N GLU A 149 -13.35 2.34 11.95
CA GLU A 149 -12.72 3.57 11.44
C GLU A 149 -11.21 3.52 11.61
N ARG A 150 -10.71 3.08 12.78
CA ARG A 150 -9.26 2.91 13.01
C ARG A 150 -8.65 1.89 12.06
N ALA A 151 -9.29 0.74 11.89
CA ALA A 151 -8.82 -0.27 10.96
C ALA A 151 -8.82 0.25 9.51
N ALA A 152 -9.82 1.05 9.12
CA ALA A 152 -9.88 1.66 7.80
C ALA A 152 -8.75 2.68 7.60
N ASP A 153 -8.47 3.52 8.60
CA ASP A 153 -7.37 4.49 8.58
C ASP A 153 -5.99 3.79 8.48
N GLU A 154 -5.79 2.72 9.25
CA GLU A 154 -4.60 1.88 9.14
C GLU A 154 -4.47 1.25 7.74
N LEU A 155 -5.57 0.80 7.14
CA LEU A 155 -5.57 0.27 5.78
C LEU A 155 -5.25 1.33 4.73
N VAL A 156 -5.76 2.55 4.87
CA VAL A 156 -5.42 3.67 3.97
C VAL A 156 -3.93 3.99 4.08
N SER A 157 -3.42 4.12 5.30
CA SER A 157 -1.99 4.35 5.56
C SER A 157 -1.11 3.26 4.96
N LEU A 158 -1.55 2.00 5.06
CA LEU A 158 -0.86 0.85 4.47
C LEU A 158 -0.80 0.94 2.94
N VAL A 159 -1.91 1.30 2.30
CA VAL A 159 -1.99 1.43 0.83
C VAL A 159 -1.11 2.59 0.35
N GLU A 160 -1.14 3.73 1.04
CA GLU A 160 -0.28 4.87 0.72
C GLU A 160 1.21 4.50 0.82
N GLY A 161 1.60 3.83 1.91
CA GLY A 161 2.95 3.30 2.05
C GLY A 161 3.30 2.29 0.96
N ALA A 162 2.38 1.40 0.61
CA ALA A 162 2.60 0.41 -0.45
C ALA A 162 2.84 1.03 -1.82
N ILE A 163 2.06 2.05 -2.17
CA ILE A 163 2.24 2.80 -3.43
C ILE A 163 3.61 3.46 -3.43
N GLY A 164 3.94 4.20 -2.37
CA GLY A 164 5.23 4.90 -2.27
C GLY A 164 6.45 3.98 -2.38
N GLU A 165 6.40 2.83 -1.73
CA GLU A 165 7.50 1.85 -1.73
C GLU A 165 7.65 1.12 -3.08
N ILE A 166 6.54 0.74 -3.71
CA ILE A 166 6.56 0.09 -5.04
C ILE A 166 7.05 1.08 -6.09
N ASP A 167 6.52 2.30 -6.10
CA ASP A 167 6.93 3.34 -7.06
C ASP A 167 8.39 3.74 -6.86
N GLY A 168 8.84 3.87 -5.61
CA GLY A 168 10.24 4.13 -5.28
C GLY A 168 11.18 3.02 -5.78
N PHE A 169 10.78 1.75 -5.62
CA PHE A 169 11.53 0.61 -6.12
C PHE A 169 11.55 0.55 -7.66
N ASP A 170 10.42 0.78 -8.32
CA ASP A 170 10.33 0.83 -9.78
C ASP A 170 11.22 1.94 -10.35
N MET A 171 11.23 3.12 -9.73
CA MET A 171 12.11 4.22 -10.12
C MET A 171 13.59 3.85 -9.97
N ALA A 172 13.99 3.28 -8.84
CA ALA A 172 15.38 2.86 -8.63
C ALA A 172 15.81 1.76 -9.61
N THR A 173 14.94 0.77 -9.88
CA THR A 173 15.26 -0.32 -10.80
C THR A 173 15.32 0.17 -12.25
N THR A 174 14.44 1.07 -12.67
CA THR A 174 14.47 1.65 -14.02
C THR A 174 15.75 2.45 -14.27
N GLU A 175 16.22 3.24 -13.29
CA GLU A 175 17.49 3.96 -13.39
C GLU A 175 18.67 2.99 -13.62
N VAL A 176 18.74 1.92 -12.82
CA VAL A 176 19.79 0.90 -12.98
C VAL A 176 19.69 0.19 -14.33
N LYS A 177 18.49 -0.20 -14.76
CA LYS A 177 18.24 -0.83 -16.08
C LYS A 177 18.71 0.06 -17.22
N GLU A 178 18.44 1.36 -17.13
CA GLU A 178 18.84 2.32 -18.15
C GLU A 178 20.36 2.44 -18.27
N GLY A 179 21.09 2.41 -17.15
CA GLY A 179 22.55 2.33 -17.15
C GLY A 179 23.09 1.13 -17.92
N TYR A 180 22.48 -0.06 -17.74
CA TYR A 180 22.86 -1.26 -18.50
C TYR A 180 22.48 -1.17 -19.98
N ARG A 181 21.32 -0.61 -20.32
CA ARG A 181 20.91 -0.40 -21.72
C ARG A 181 21.89 0.51 -22.46
N GLN A 182 22.30 1.61 -21.82
CA GLN A 182 23.31 2.50 -22.38
C GLN A 182 24.66 1.80 -22.55
N ALA A 183 25.06 0.95 -21.60
CA ALA A 183 26.28 0.17 -21.72
C ALA A 183 26.23 -0.82 -22.90
N ILE A 184 25.07 -1.45 -23.14
CA ILE A 184 24.85 -2.34 -24.29
C ILE A 184 25.01 -1.58 -25.60
N GLU A 185 24.39 -0.41 -25.74
CA GLU A 185 24.48 0.39 -26.97
C GLU A 185 25.89 0.89 -27.24
N ARG A 186 26.63 1.29 -26.19
CA ARG A 186 28.05 1.66 -26.31
C ARG A 186 28.90 0.48 -26.80
N GLU A 187 28.65 -0.72 -26.28
CA GLU A 187 29.39 -1.92 -26.68
C GLU A 187 29.10 -2.29 -28.14
N LYS A 188 27.83 -2.31 -28.55
CA LYS A 188 27.43 -2.54 -29.96
C LYS A 188 28.10 -1.53 -30.90
N ALA A 189 28.11 -0.26 -30.53
CA ALA A 189 28.75 0.79 -31.33
C ALA A 189 30.27 0.60 -31.43
N SER A 190 30.91 0.07 -30.38
CA SER A 190 32.34 -0.24 -30.41
C SER A 190 32.65 -1.42 -31.35
N GLU A 191 31.88 -2.52 -31.26
CA GLU A 191 32.03 -3.69 -32.13
C GLU A 191 31.83 -3.31 -33.61
N ALA A 192 30.83 -2.48 -33.92
CA ALA A 192 30.58 -2.00 -35.28
C ALA A 192 31.76 -1.18 -35.85
N ARG A 193 32.42 -0.36 -35.01
CA ARG A 193 33.61 0.42 -35.43
C ARG A 193 34.82 -0.48 -35.68
N TYR A 194 35.01 -1.53 -34.88
CA TYR A 194 36.10 -2.47 -35.09
C TYR A 194 35.92 -3.27 -36.38
N LEU A 195 34.71 -3.72 -36.68
CA LEU A 195 34.40 -4.45 -37.91
C LEU A 195 34.54 -3.56 -39.16
N GLY A 196 34.05 -2.32 -39.12
CA GLY A 196 34.22 -1.38 -40.24
C GLY A 196 35.68 -1.01 -40.56
N ASN A 197 36.55 -1.03 -39.55
CA ASN A 197 37.99 -0.81 -39.73
C ASN A 197 38.75 -2.07 -40.23
N GLN A 198 38.16 -3.27 -40.13
CA GLN A 198 38.76 -4.50 -40.67
C GLN A 198 38.44 -4.73 -42.15
N GLU A 199 37.33 -4.20 -42.67
CA GLU A 199 36.97 -4.30 -44.10
C GLU A 199 37.67 -3.25 -44.99
N SER A 200 38.42 -2.32 -44.39
CA SER A 200 39.13 -1.23 -45.08
C SER A 200 40.65 -1.44 -45.23
N LEU A 201 41.14 -2.64 -44.90
CA LEU A 201 42.51 -3.12 -45.11
C LEU A 201 42.53 -4.25 -46.13
#